data_AF-A0A7L4JJ00-F1
#
_entry.id   AF-A0A7L4JJ00-F1
#
_cell.length_a   1.000
_cell.length_b   1.000
_cell.length_c   1.000
_cell.angle_alpha   90.00
_cell.angle_beta   90.00
_cell.angle_gamma   90.00
#
_symmetry.space_group_name_H-M   'P 1'
#
loop_
_entity.id
_entity.type
_entity.pdbx_description
1 polymer ?
#
loop_
_entity_poly.entity_id
_entity_poly.type
_entity_poly.pdbx_seq_one_letter_code
_entity_poly.pdbx_strand_id
1 'polypeptide(L)'
;LITEQAEIPLPRGAEMKGRCGTNESELEISWLERAYAIKLFFLKEGHNTSRGQEALWRLSRVQFTYDTSERTYFKDAVSPGKHTASSHRLSALVTPAGKSYECQAQQTISLVSSDHQKSVQLLLSEVRIQPFDITADFVFSEEHKCPVDQREQLEETLPLILGLILGLVIVITLCVYHIHHKLTANQVQIPRDRSQYKHMG
;
A
#
# COMPACT_ATOMS: atom_id res chain seq x y z
N LEU A 1 -33.70 -0.48 20.66
CA LEU A 1 -33.69 -0.43 19.17
C LEU A 1 -32.46 -1.23 18.73
N ILE A 2 -32.63 -2.32 17.98
CA ILE A 2 -31.50 -3.05 17.40
C ILE A 2 -31.20 -2.32 16.08
N THR A 3 -30.08 -1.62 16.00
CA THR A 3 -29.60 -1.07 14.73
C THR A 3 -29.05 -2.23 13.90
N GLU A 4 -29.79 -2.62 12.88
CA GLU A 4 -29.32 -3.57 11.86
C GLU A 4 -28.34 -2.85 10.94
N GLN A 5 -27.19 -3.50 10.67
CA GLN A 5 -26.19 -3.01 9.72
C GLN A 5 -26.41 -3.71 8.39
N ALA A 6 -26.30 -2.97 7.29
CA ALA A 6 -26.40 -3.50 5.94
C ALA A 6 -25.04 -3.41 5.25
N GLU A 7 -24.58 -4.53 4.68
CA GLU A 7 -23.39 -4.57 3.83
C GLU A 7 -23.82 -4.51 2.36
N ILE A 8 -23.27 -3.54 1.63
CA ILE A 8 -23.63 -3.26 0.25
C ILE A 8 -22.38 -3.47 -0.61
N PRO A 9 -22.21 -4.64 -1.26
CA PRO A 9 -21.07 -4.89 -2.12
C PRO A 9 -21.19 -4.09 -3.42
N LEU A 10 -20.05 -3.65 -3.97
CA LEU A 10 -19.99 -3.07 -5.31
C LEU A 10 -20.08 -4.21 -6.35
N PRO A 11 -21.15 -4.28 -7.17
CA PRO A 11 -21.32 -5.37 -8.11
C PRO A 11 -20.41 -5.23 -9.33
N ARG A 12 -20.09 -6.36 -9.95
CA ARG A 12 -19.48 -6.39 -11.29
C ARG A 12 -20.46 -5.81 -12.31
N GLY A 13 -19.98 -4.99 -13.23
CA GLY A 13 -20.81 -4.38 -14.27
C GLY A 13 -21.59 -3.14 -13.83
N ALA A 14 -21.24 -2.53 -12.69
CA ALA A 14 -21.77 -1.23 -12.29
C ALA A 14 -21.54 -0.16 -13.39
N GLU A 15 -22.49 0.76 -13.56
CA GLU A 15 -22.39 1.86 -14.52
C GLU A 15 -21.34 2.86 -14.02
N MET A 16 -20.33 3.13 -14.86
CA MET A 16 -19.25 4.07 -14.55
C MET A 16 -19.35 5.31 -15.42
N LYS A 17 -19.17 6.48 -14.80
CA LYS A 17 -19.08 7.80 -15.45
C LYS A 17 -18.00 8.62 -14.77
N GLY A 18 -17.52 9.65 -15.44
CA GLY A 18 -16.53 10.53 -14.81
C GLY A 18 -16.35 11.83 -15.55
N ARG A 19 -15.59 12.71 -14.91
CA ARG A 19 -15.12 13.97 -15.48
C ARG A 19 -13.62 14.07 -15.27
N CYS A 20 -12.89 14.27 -16.36
CA CYS A 20 -11.47 14.57 -16.30
C CYS A 20 -11.27 16.08 -16.29
N GLY A 21 -10.31 16.52 -15.48
CA GLY A 21 -9.85 17.90 -15.43
C GLY A 21 -8.36 17.94 -15.14
N THR A 22 -7.76 19.12 -15.22
CA THR A 22 -6.33 19.31 -15.03
C THR A 22 -5.90 19.11 -13.59
N ASN A 23 -6.67 19.65 -12.65
CA ASN A 23 -6.39 19.57 -11.21
C ASN A 23 -7.48 18.86 -10.41
N GLU A 24 -8.68 18.72 -10.98
CA GLU A 24 -9.81 18.04 -10.34
C GLU A 24 -10.37 17.01 -11.30
N SER A 25 -10.69 15.83 -10.79
CA SER A 25 -11.40 14.79 -11.55
C SER A 25 -12.39 14.05 -10.67
N GLU A 26 -13.41 13.49 -11.29
CA GLU A 26 -14.48 12.75 -10.63
C GLU A 26 -14.69 11.40 -11.32
N LEU A 27 -14.89 10.37 -10.50
CA LEU A 27 -15.36 9.04 -10.93
C LEU A 27 -16.63 8.72 -10.16
N GLU A 28 -17.71 8.44 -10.88
CA GLU A 28 -19.00 7.99 -10.36
C GLU A 28 -19.25 6.55 -10.78
N ILE A 29 -19.58 5.70 -9.81
CA ILE A 29 -19.92 4.28 -10.01
C ILE A 29 -21.31 4.07 -9.42
N SER A 30 -22.25 3.57 -10.22
CA SER A 30 -23.66 3.42 -9.83
C SER A 30 -24.23 2.05 -10.20
N TRP A 31 -25.13 1.52 -9.38
CA TRP A 31 -25.74 0.20 -9.57
C TRP A 31 -27.18 0.16 -9.06
N LEU A 32 -27.87 -0.95 -9.38
CA LEU A 32 -29.29 -1.17 -9.09
C LEU A 32 -30.16 0.03 -9.51
N GLU A 33 -30.18 0.32 -10.81
CA GLU A 33 -30.95 1.44 -11.39
C GLU A 33 -30.63 2.81 -10.75
N ARG A 34 -29.38 2.99 -10.30
CA ARG A 34 -28.88 4.19 -9.60
C ARG A 34 -29.53 4.43 -8.23
N ALA A 35 -30.05 3.38 -7.60
CA ALA A 35 -30.41 3.39 -6.18
C ALA A 35 -29.17 3.59 -5.30
N TYR A 36 -28.01 3.14 -5.76
CA TYR A 36 -26.72 3.32 -5.09
C TYR A 36 -25.70 3.93 -6.05
N ALA A 37 -24.95 4.93 -5.57
CA ALA A 37 -23.90 5.58 -6.32
C ALA A 37 -22.76 6.03 -5.40
N ILE A 38 -21.52 5.72 -5.76
CA ILE A 38 -20.31 6.24 -5.12
C ILE A 38 -19.61 7.20 -6.08
N LYS A 39 -19.31 8.40 -5.59
CA LYS A 39 -18.51 9.42 -6.27
C LYS A 39 -17.18 9.59 -5.55
N LEU A 40 -16.11 9.43 -6.29
CA LEU A 40 -14.73 9.66 -5.86
C LEU A 40 -14.23 10.95 -6.50
N PHE A 41 -13.73 11.86 -5.69
CA PHE A 41 -13.18 13.13 -6.14
C PHE A 41 -11.66 13.13 -5.94
N PHE A 42 -10.93 13.37 -7.00
CA PHE A 42 -9.47 13.44 -6.97
C PHE A 42 -9.02 14.87 -7.17
N LEU A 43 -7.96 15.24 -6.45
CA LEU A 43 -7.33 16.54 -6.54
C LEU A 43 -5.84 16.35 -6.80
N LYS A 44 -5.31 17.10 -7.77
CA LYS A 44 -3.88 17.24 -8.05
C LYS A 44 -3.38 18.56 -7.48
N GLU A 45 -2.35 18.49 -6.66
CA GLU A 45 -1.69 19.62 -6.02
C GLU A 45 -0.22 19.65 -6.45
N GLY A 46 0.23 20.79 -6.97
CA GLY A 46 1.63 21.01 -7.32
C GLY A 46 2.38 21.69 -6.18
N HIS A 47 3.53 21.16 -5.79
CA HIS A 47 4.44 21.82 -4.87
C HIS A 47 5.69 22.30 -5.60
N ASN A 48 6.00 23.59 -5.46
CA ASN A 48 7.29 24.12 -5.88
C ASN A 48 8.34 23.70 -4.86
N THR A 49 9.11 22.67 -5.17
CA THR A 49 10.24 22.24 -4.34
C THR A 49 11.53 22.87 -4.87
N SER A 50 12.56 22.95 -4.03
CA SER A 50 13.90 23.38 -4.44
C SER A 50 14.54 22.47 -5.50
N ARG A 51 13.98 21.28 -5.74
CA ARG A 51 14.42 20.28 -6.74
C ARG A 51 13.57 20.25 -8.01
N GLY A 52 12.51 21.06 -8.10
CA GLY A 52 11.57 21.09 -9.23
C GLY A 52 10.10 21.14 -8.80
N GLN A 53 9.19 21.09 -9.77
CA GLN A 53 7.75 21.04 -9.51
C GLN A 53 7.31 19.58 -9.35
N GLU A 54 7.15 19.13 -8.10
CA GLU A 54 6.61 17.81 -7.80
C GLU A 54 5.10 17.94 -7.58
N ALA A 55 4.31 17.23 -8.39
CA ALA A 55 2.87 17.19 -8.23
C ALA A 55 2.46 15.88 -7.56
N LEU A 56 1.53 15.96 -6.62
CA LEU A 56 0.87 14.84 -5.99
C LEU A 56 -0.60 14.88 -6.36
N TRP A 57 -1.24 13.73 -6.37
CA TRP A 57 -2.68 13.63 -6.39
C TRP A 57 -3.18 12.81 -5.20
N ARG A 58 -4.43 13.05 -4.82
CA ARG A 58 -5.07 12.37 -3.69
C ARG A 58 -6.57 12.25 -3.92
N LEU A 59 -7.18 11.26 -3.26
CA LEU A 59 -8.62 11.20 -3.07
C LEU A 59 -9.00 12.23 -1.99
N SER A 60 -9.67 13.30 -2.42
CA SER A 60 -9.98 14.47 -1.62
C SER A 60 -11.37 14.43 -0.98
N ARG A 61 -12.29 13.68 -1.60
CA ARG A 61 -13.64 13.46 -1.11
C ARG A 61 -14.22 12.17 -1.66
N VAL A 62 -15.04 11.52 -0.85
CA VAL A 62 -15.93 10.44 -1.23
C VAL A 62 -17.36 10.87 -0.90
N GLN A 63 -18.29 10.58 -1.80
CA GLN A 63 -19.72 10.74 -1.56
C GLN A 63 -20.43 9.44 -1.94
N PHE A 64 -21.28 8.94 -1.05
CA PHE A 64 -22.09 7.76 -1.27
C PHE A 64 -23.57 8.15 -1.17
N THR A 65 -24.30 7.99 -2.26
CA THR A 65 -25.75 8.15 -2.31
C THR A 65 -26.40 6.78 -2.31
N TYR A 66 -27.37 6.57 -1.43
CA TYR A 66 -28.04 5.28 -1.26
C TYR A 66 -29.53 5.47 -0.99
N ASP A 67 -30.35 4.62 -1.59
CA ASP A 67 -31.80 4.60 -1.39
C ASP A 67 -32.19 3.49 -0.41
N THR A 68 -32.70 3.88 0.76
CA THR A 68 -33.21 2.93 1.76
C THR A 68 -34.63 2.48 1.49
N SER A 69 -35.31 3.03 0.48
CA SER A 69 -36.56 2.47 -0.03
C SER A 69 -36.34 1.25 -0.94
N GLU A 70 -35.12 1.11 -1.47
CA GLU A 70 -34.71 -0.05 -2.24
C GLU A 70 -34.41 -1.25 -1.32
N ARG A 71 -35.13 -2.34 -1.56
CA ARG A 71 -35.28 -3.46 -0.62
C ARG A 71 -34.22 -4.54 -0.71
N THR A 72 -33.31 -4.46 -1.68
CA THR A 72 -32.22 -5.42 -1.85
C THR A 72 -31.36 -5.54 -0.58
N TYR A 73 -31.02 -4.41 0.05
CA TYR A 73 -30.18 -4.38 1.26
C TYR A 73 -30.90 -3.85 2.50
N PHE A 74 -31.98 -3.06 2.34
CA PHE A 74 -32.75 -2.50 3.44
C PHE A 74 -34.17 -3.05 3.45
N LYS A 75 -34.47 -4.00 4.33
CA LYS A 75 -35.80 -4.66 4.38
C LYS A 75 -36.85 -3.80 5.06
N ASP A 76 -36.52 -3.24 6.22
CA ASP A 76 -37.45 -2.53 7.11
C ASP A 76 -36.92 -1.15 7.53
N ALA A 77 -36.54 -0.33 6.54
CA ALA A 77 -36.03 1.01 6.81
C ALA A 77 -37.10 1.90 7.47
N VAL A 78 -36.79 2.39 8.69
CA VAL A 78 -37.68 3.30 9.45
C VAL A 78 -37.94 4.62 8.70
N SER A 79 -36.93 5.13 7.97
CA SER A 79 -37.03 6.30 7.11
C SER A 79 -36.58 5.95 5.68
N PRO A 80 -37.50 5.41 4.85
CA PRO A 80 -37.19 5.04 3.48
C PRO A 80 -36.98 6.29 2.61
N GLY A 81 -36.03 6.22 1.68
CA GLY A 81 -35.75 7.26 0.70
C GLY A 81 -34.25 7.41 0.41
N LYS A 82 -33.90 8.43 -0.36
CA LYS A 82 -32.51 8.71 -0.75
C LYS A 82 -31.76 9.48 0.34
N HIS A 83 -30.60 8.96 0.69
CA HIS A 83 -29.66 9.55 1.65
C HIS A 83 -28.31 9.77 0.97
N THR A 84 -27.51 10.68 1.51
CA THR A 84 -26.15 10.91 1.03
C THR A 84 -25.20 11.00 2.22
N ALA A 85 -24.15 10.19 2.20
CA ALA A 85 -23.04 10.24 3.12
C ALA A 85 -21.80 10.79 2.43
N SER A 86 -21.01 11.59 3.14
CA SER A 86 -19.80 12.20 2.58
C SER A 86 -18.64 12.16 3.57
N SER A 87 -17.42 12.10 3.02
CA SER A 87 -16.20 12.23 3.81
C SER A 87 -15.92 13.70 4.11
N HIS A 88 -15.42 14.01 5.31
CA HIS A 88 -14.99 15.36 5.67
C HIS A 88 -13.45 15.46 5.70
N ARG A 89 -12.86 16.42 4.97
CA ARG A 89 -11.41 16.68 4.89
C ARG A 89 -10.56 15.42 4.60
N LEU A 90 -10.99 14.62 3.62
CA LEU A 90 -10.28 13.40 3.25
C LEU A 90 -8.97 13.71 2.51
N SER A 91 -7.94 12.96 2.86
CA SER A 91 -6.67 12.91 2.13
C SER A 91 -6.19 11.47 2.12
N ALA A 92 -6.75 10.67 1.21
CA ALA A 92 -6.41 9.27 1.03
C ALA A 92 -5.77 9.03 -0.34
N LEU A 93 -5.17 7.85 -0.55
CA LEU A 93 -4.57 7.45 -1.83
C LEU A 93 -3.54 8.48 -2.35
N VAL A 94 -2.79 9.12 -1.45
CA VAL A 94 -1.80 10.17 -1.81
C VAL A 94 -0.70 9.53 -2.64
N THR A 95 -0.48 10.06 -3.84
CA THR A 95 0.37 9.43 -4.86
C THR A 95 1.05 10.47 -5.73
N PRO A 96 2.32 10.26 -6.14
CA PRO A 96 2.97 11.12 -7.12
C PRO A 96 2.24 11.15 -8.45
N ALA A 97 2.20 12.32 -9.07
CA ALA A 97 1.66 12.46 -10.41
C ALA A 97 2.47 11.64 -11.42
N GLY A 98 1.76 10.97 -12.32
CA GLY A 98 2.34 10.04 -13.30
C GLY A 98 2.50 8.62 -12.78
N LYS A 99 2.22 8.35 -11.50
CA LYS A 99 2.18 6.99 -10.91
C LYS A 99 0.75 6.53 -10.63
N SER A 100 0.55 5.22 -10.66
CA SER A 100 -0.69 4.58 -10.20
C SER A 100 -0.59 4.28 -8.71
N TYR A 101 -1.70 4.33 -7.98
CA TYR A 101 -1.76 3.87 -6.59
C TYR A 101 -2.14 2.39 -6.55
N GLU A 102 -1.45 1.63 -5.70
CA GLU A 102 -1.75 0.23 -5.45
C GLU A 102 -1.79 -0.06 -3.95
N CYS A 103 -2.83 -0.77 -3.50
CA CYS A 103 -2.92 -1.25 -2.13
C CYS A 103 -3.73 -2.54 -2.06
N GLN A 104 -3.11 -3.61 -1.57
CA GLN A 104 -3.72 -4.90 -1.32
C GLN A 104 -4.47 -4.90 0.02
N ALA A 105 -3.90 -4.24 1.04
CA ALA A 105 -4.52 -4.15 2.36
C ALA A 105 -5.89 -3.45 2.33
N GLN A 106 -6.82 -3.94 3.17
CA GLN A 106 -8.13 -3.31 3.34
C GLN A 106 -8.01 -1.96 4.07
N GLN A 107 -8.65 -0.94 3.51
CA GLN A 107 -8.75 0.41 4.05
C GLN A 107 -10.20 0.74 4.38
N THR A 108 -10.40 1.49 5.47
CA THR A 108 -11.72 1.95 5.90
C THR A 108 -11.79 3.47 5.79
N ILE A 109 -12.77 3.98 5.04
CA ILE A 109 -13.07 5.41 4.95
C ILE A 109 -14.43 5.66 5.61
N SER A 110 -14.42 6.47 6.67
CA SER A 110 -15.64 6.88 7.36
C SER A 110 -16.34 8.02 6.62
N LEU A 111 -17.63 7.84 6.38
CA LEU A 111 -18.53 8.83 5.79
C LEU A 111 -19.61 9.21 6.80
N VAL A 112 -20.02 10.47 6.78
CA VAL A 112 -21.08 11.00 7.64
C VAL A 112 -22.30 11.28 6.76
N SER A 113 -23.44 10.69 7.12
CA SER A 113 -24.72 10.98 6.48
C SER A 113 -25.10 12.45 6.65
N SER A 114 -25.84 13.01 5.68
CA SER A 114 -26.34 14.39 5.71
C SER A 114 -27.21 14.69 6.94
N ASP A 115 -27.86 13.68 7.51
CA ASP A 115 -28.63 13.81 8.76
C ASP A 115 -27.74 13.82 10.03
N HIS A 116 -26.42 13.62 9.89
CA HIS A 116 -25.43 13.50 10.97
C HIS A 116 -25.74 12.42 12.02
N GLN A 117 -26.73 11.55 11.78
CA GLN A 117 -27.14 10.51 12.72
C GLN A 117 -26.58 9.13 12.34
N LYS A 118 -26.26 8.92 11.06
CA LYS A 118 -25.82 7.62 10.54
C LYS A 118 -24.36 7.66 10.10
N SER A 119 -23.57 6.73 10.62
CA SER A 119 -22.22 6.45 10.14
C SER A 119 -22.29 5.46 8.98
N VAL A 120 -21.56 5.75 7.91
CA VAL A 120 -21.36 4.82 6.79
C VAL A 120 -19.87 4.55 6.70
N GLN A 121 -19.48 3.29 6.54
CA GLN A 121 -18.09 2.90 6.35
C GLN A 121 -17.94 2.37 4.93
N LEU A 122 -16.98 2.93 4.19
CA LEU A 122 -16.55 2.39 2.92
C LEU A 122 -15.30 1.54 3.16
N LEU A 123 -15.38 0.27 2.78
CA LEU A 123 -14.26 -0.66 2.82
C LEU A 123 -13.68 -0.78 1.40
N LEU A 124 -12.38 -0.56 1.27
CA LEU A 124 -11.64 -0.63 0.02
C LEU A 124 -10.52 -1.65 0.15
N SER A 125 -10.45 -2.64 -0.73
CA SER A 125 -9.37 -3.65 -0.74
C SER A 125 -8.94 -3.90 -2.18
N GLU A 126 -7.71 -4.39 -2.37
CA GLU A 126 -7.15 -4.74 -3.69
C GLU A 126 -7.30 -3.58 -4.71
N VAL A 127 -7.05 -2.36 -4.23
CA VAL A 127 -7.26 -1.14 -5.00
C VAL A 127 -6.10 -0.90 -5.93
N ARG A 128 -6.40 -0.69 -7.20
CA ARG A 128 -5.48 -0.07 -8.18
C ARG A 128 -6.18 1.08 -8.89
N ILE A 129 -5.62 2.28 -8.81
CA ILE A 129 -6.25 3.49 -9.36
C ILE A 129 -5.21 4.49 -9.86
N GLN A 130 -5.53 5.25 -10.91
CA GLN A 130 -4.62 6.23 -11.49
C GLN A 130 -5.33 7.51 -11.94
N PRO A 131 -5.41 8.50 -11.06
CA PRO A 131 -5.80 9.87 -11.39
C PRO A 131 -4.63 10.71 -11.90
N PHE A 132 -4.91 11.49 -12.94
CA PHE A 132 -4.00 12.45 -13.59
C PHE A 132 -2.80 11.82 -14.29
N ASP A 133 -2.08 12.65 -15.06
CA ASP A 133 -0.83 12.35 -15.77
C ASP A 133 -0.76 10.94 -16.35
N ILE A 134 -1.87 10.53 -16.96
CA ILE A 134 -2.02 9.26 -17.66
C ILE A 134 -1.29 9.40 -18.98
N THR A 135 -0.26 8.59 -19.17
CA THR A 135 0.61 8.65 -20.35
C THR A 135 0.21 7.67 -21.45
N ALA A 136 -0.53 6.61 -21.10
CA ALA A 136 -0.99 5.59 -22.02
C ALA A 136 -2.39 5.10 -21.65
N ASP A 137 -3.20 4.80 -22.66
CA ASP A 137 -4.51 4.20 -22.46
C ASP A 137 -4.38 2.72 -22.08
N PHE A 138 -5.32 2.23 -21.26
CA PHE A 138 -5.47 0.82 -20.87
C PHE A 138 -4.29 0.19 -20.10
N VAL A 139 -3.25 0.96 -19.78
CA VAL A 139 -2.08 0.49 -19.03
C VAL A 139 -1.82 1.43 -17.87
N PHE A 140 -1.70 0.86 -16.67
CA PHE A 140 -1.31 1.62 -15.50
C PHE A 140 0.17 2.01 -15.57
N SER A 141 0.49 3.21 -15.11
CA SER A 141 1.87 3.65 -14.84
C SER A 141 2.48 2.88 -13.68
N GLU A 142 3.79 3.10 -13.45
CA GLU A 142 4.53 2.60 -12.29
C GLU A 142 3.72 2.75 -11.00
N GLU A 143 3.65 1.69 -10.21
CA GLU A 143 2.88 1.62 -8.99
C GLU A 143 3.53 2.39 -7.83
N HIS A 144 2.68 3.01 -7.03
CA HIS A 144 2.99 3.60 -5.74
C HIS A 144 2.20 2.83 -4.69
N LYS A 145 2.90 1.92 -4.01
CA LYS A 145 2.31 1.08 -2.97
C LYS A 145 1.94 1.88 -1.74
N CYS A 146 0.82 1.54 -1.13
CA CYS A 146 0.40 2.14 0.13
C CYS A 146 1.37 1.83 1.29
N PRO A 147 1.43 2.67 2.35
CA PRO A 147 2.35 2.47 3.47
C PRO A 147 2.14 1.16 4.23
N VAL A 148 0.93 0.58 4.18
CA VAL A 148 0.62 -0.68 4.87
C VAL A 148 1.32 -1.84 4.16
N ASP A 149 1.07 -2.03 2.86
CA ASP A 149 1.74 -3.04 2.05
C ASP A 149 3.27 -2.91 2.07
N GLN A 150 3.79 -1.67 2.07
CA GLN A 150 5.23 -1.44 2.18
C GLN A 150 5.82 -1.93 3.50
N ARG A 151 5.08 -1.77 4.61
CA ARG A 151 5.50 -2.24 5.93
C ARG A 151 5.49 -3.75 5.99
N GLU A 152 4.41 -4.39 5.52
CA GLU A 152 4.34 -5.86 5.46
C GLU A 152 5.49 -6.44 4.63
N GLN A 153 5.75 -5.87 3.45
CA GLN A 153 6.87 -6.30 2.61
C GLN A 153 8.24 -6.12 3.31
N LEU A 154 8.42 -5.04 4.09
CA LEU A 154 9.65 -4.81 4.84
C LEU A 154 9.82 -5.82 5.98
N GLU A 155 8.75 -6.11 6.72
CA GLU A 155 8.75 -7.09 7.82
C GLU A 155 9.06 -8.50 7.33
N GLU A 156 8.58 -8.88 6.14
CA GLU A 156 8.92 -10.16 5.51
C GLU A 156 10.37 -10.21 4.99
N THR A 157 10.87 -9.10 4.42
CA THR A 157 12.19 -9.07 3.79
C THR A 157 13.34 -8.93 4.80
N LEU A 158 13.09 -8.24 5.92
CA LEU A 158 14.09 -7.98 6.96
C LEU A 158 14.77 -9.25 7.50
N PRO A 159 14.06 -10.31 7.94
CA PRO A 159 14.69 -11.53 8.46
C PRO A 159 15.51 -12.24 7.38
N LEU A 160 15.10 -12.20 6.12
CA LEU A 160 15.82 -12.80 5.01
C LEU A 160 17.17 -12.10 4.79
N ILE A 161 17.18 -10.77 4.73
CA ILE A 161 18.41 -9.98 4.59
C ILE A 161 19.35 -10.22 5.77
N LEU A 162 18.83 -10.18 7.01
CA LEU A 162 19.63 -10.42 8.21
C LEU A 162 20.20 -11.84 8.23
N GLY A 163 19.42 -12.84 7.85
CA GLY A 163 19.86 -14.22 7.73
C GLY A 163 20.98 -14.40 6.70
N LEU A 164 20.86 -13.77 5.53
CA LEU A 164 21.88 -13.81 4.49
C LEU A 164 23.19 -13.15 4.92
N ILE A 165 23.12 -11.97 5.56
CA ILE A 165 24.31 -11.27 6.07
C ILE A 165 24.99 -12.09 7.15
N LEU A 166 24.23 -12.59 8.13
CA LEU A 166 24.77 -13.42 9.21
C LEU A 166 25.40 -14.71 8.68
N GLY A 167 24.73 -15.40 7.76
CA GLY A 167 25.24 -16.60 7.12
C GLY A 167 26.55 -16.35 6.38
N LEU A 168 26.64 -15.25 5.62
CA LEU A 168 27.84 -14.87 4.90
C LEU A 168 29.01 -14.55 5.85
N VAL A 169 28.75 -13.85 6.96
CA VAL A 169 29.77 -13.57 7.99
C VAL A 169 30.30 -14.85 8.62
N ILE A 170 29.43 -15.82 8.93
CA ILE A 170 29.83 -17.12 9.51
C ILE A 170 30.74 -17.87 8.53
N VAL A 171 30.35 -17.98 7.25
CA VAL A 171 31.14 -18.67 6.23
C VAL A 171 32.52 -18.02 6.09
N ILE A 172 32.59 -16.69 5.99
CA ILE A 172 33.87 -15.97 5.90
C ILE A 172 34.75 -16.26 7.12
N THR A 173 34.17 -16.20 8.32
CA THR A 173 34.91 -16.43 9.57
C THR A 173 35.48 -17.84 9.63
N LEU A 174 34.70 -18.85 9.23
CA LEU A 174 35.14 -20.24 9.16
C LEU A 174 36.22 -20.46 8.10
N CYS A 175 36.08 -19.84 6.91
CA CYS A 175 37.09 -19.91 5.87
C CYS A 175 38.43 -19.31 6.33
N VAL A 176 38.40 -18.11 6.91
CA VAL A 176 39.60 -17.45 7.46
C VAL A 176 40.23 -18.31 8.56
N TYR A 177 39.42 -18.84 9.48
CA TYR A 177 39.90 -19.73 10.53
C TYR A 177 40.57 -20.97 9.97
N HIS A 178 39.97 -21.63 8.96
CA HIS A 178 40.52 -22.85 8.37
C HIS A 178 41.83 -22.57 7.62
N ILE A 179 41.89 -21.47 6.87
CA ILE A 179 43.11 -21.04 6.16
C ILE A 179 44.22 -20.73 7.16
N HIS A 180 43.93 -19.96 8.21
CA HIS A 180 44.91 -19.63 9.25
C HIS A 180 45.41 -20.91 9.95
N HIS A 181 44.51 -21.79 10.38
CA HIS A 181 44.87 -23.04 11.02
C HIS A 181 45.77 -23.91 10.12
N LYS A 182 45.47 -23.99 8.81
CA LYS A 182 46.30 -24.72 7.84
C LYS A 182 47.69 -24.10 7.69
N LEU A 183 47.80 -22.77 7.63
CA LEU A 183 49.09 -22.07 7.52
C LEU A 183 49.94 -22.21 8.79
N THR A 184 49.32 -22.10 9.97
CA THR A 184 50.02 -22.19 11.27
C THR A 184 50.43 -23.63 11.61
N ALA A 185 49.60 -24.64 11.26
CA ALA A 185 49.97 -26.05 11.44
C ALA A 185 51.21 -26.45 10.61
N ASN A 186 51.39 -25.84 9.43
CA ASN A 186 52.54 -26.10 8.57
C ASN A 186 53.86 -25.45 9.06
N GLN A 187 53.82 -24.52 10.03
CA GLN A 187 55.03 -23.89 10.59
C GLN A 187 55.70 -24.69 11.73
N VAL A 188 55.06 -25.74 12.28
CA VAL A 188 55.58 -26.47 13.46
C VAL A 188 56.70 -27.48 13.14
N GLN A 189 57.06 -27.67 11.86
CA GLN A 189 58.21 -28.50 11.46
C GLN A 189 59.41 -27.64 11.04
N ILE A 190 59.97 -26.85 11.97
CA ILE A 190 61.36 -26.38 11.83
C ILE A 190 62.24 -27.48 12.46
N PRO A 191 63.11 -28.18 11.70
CA PRO A 191 64.03 -29.15 12.27
C PRO A 191 64.93 -28.46 13.28
N ARG A 192 64.87 -28.88 14.55
CA ARG A 192 65.80 -28.44 15.60
C ARG A 192 67.20 -28.91 15.19
N ASP A 193 68.01 -27.95 14.76
CA ASP A 193 69.36 -28.20 14.24
C ASP A 193 70.21 -28.95 15.28
N ARG A 194 70.74 -30.10 14.86
CA ARG A 194 71.35 -31.13 15.74
C ARG A 194 72.83 -30.85 16.03
N SER A 195 73.25 -29.59 15.95
CA SER A 195 74.67 -29.19 15.89
C SER A 195 75.34 -28.87 17.24
N GLN A 196 74.65 -29.02 18.38
CA GLN A 196 75.21 -28.66 19.70
C GLN A 196 75.79 -29.81 20.56
N TYR A 197 76.21 -30.92 19.96
CA TYR A 197 76.98 -31.96 20.67
C TYR A 197 78.31 -32.25 19.97
N LYS A 198 79.22 -31.28 19.93
CA LYS A 198 80.58 -31.55 19.46
C LYS A 198 81.66 -30.68 20.13
N HIS A 199 81.57 -30.47 21.44
CA HIS A 199 82.72 -29.98 22.22
C HIS A 199 82.70 -30.57 23.64
N MET A 200 82.92 -31.88 23.73
CA MET A 200 83.47 -32.50 24.94
C MET A 200 84.61 -33.40 24.46
N GLY A 201 85.83 -32.89 24.62
CA GLY A 201 87.12 -33.53 24.35
C GLY A 201 88.16 -32.80 25.17
#